data_AF-T1EFD6-F1
#
_entry.id   AF-T1EFD6-F1
#
_cell.length_a   1.000
_cell.length_b   1.000
_cell.length_c   1.000
_cell.angle_alpha   90.00
_cell.angle_beta   90.00
_cell.angle_gamma   90.00
#
_symmetry.space_group_name_H-M   'P 1'
#
loop_
_entity.id
_entity.type
_entity.pdbx_description
1 polymer ?
#
loop_
_entity_poly.entity_id
_entity_poly.type
_entity_poly.pdbx_seq_one_letter_code
_entity_poly.pdbx_strand_id
1 'polypeptide(L)'
;MDQKLHHQQHQQEQQLQRQLHQLLQHQHHLTIPDQIVPSTRLLTTSVPDDDSIIRQQQLQKEDCNPVAATSQHVEKYSRKVFVGGLPPDIDDEEISVSFQQFGPLVVNWPHKAESKSFFPPKGYCFLLFQYELSVQHLLDVCVFNEGKLFWFVSSPTIKNKPVQIRVWNLQDSDFVLDNSLPLDPRKTIFVGGVPRPLKAVELATIIDRLYGGVCYAGIDTDPELKYPKGAGRVAFSNQQSYIAAVSARFVQLQHADIDKRVEVKPYVLDDQLCDECNKTTGSGKYAPFFCANVTCLQYFCENCWSVVHARQGREFHKPLVKEGADRPRAMPYKWRFNL
;
A
#
# COMPACT_ATOMS: atom_id res chain seq x y z
N MET A 1 16.56 45.02 10.65
CA MET A 1 15.24 45.13 11.30
C MET A 1 14.51 43.78 11.31
N ASP A 2 14.88 42.84 10.44
CA ASP A 2 14.17 41.58 10.22
C ASP A 2 14.30 40.50 11.31
N GLN A 3 15.40 40.45 12.04
CA GLN A 3 15.57 39.42 13.10
C GLN A 3 14.64 39.64 14.30
N LYS A 4 14.33 40.89 14.65
CA LYS A 4 13.39 41.20 15.73
C LYS A 4 11.95 40.84 15.35
N LEU A 5 11.58 41.04 14.08
CA LEU A 5 10.26 40.69 13.57
C LEU A 5 10.06 39.18 13.51
N HIS A 6 11.08 38.42 13.08
CA HIS A 6 11.04 36.96 13.09
C HIS A 6 10.96 36.37 14.50
N HIS A 7 11.70 36.94 15.46
CA HIS A 7 11.63 36.50 16.85
C HIS A 7 10.25 36.78 17.47
N GLN A 8 9.66 37.94 17.13
CA GLN A 8 8.33 38.31 17.60
C GLN A 8 7.23 37.42 16.99
N GLN A 9 7.32 37.08 15.70
CA GLN A 9 6.42 36.12 15.06
C GLN A 9 6.53 34.73 15.69
N HIS A 10 7.75 34.26 15.97
CA HIS A 10 7.94 32.94 16.57
C HIS A 10 7.43 32.88 18.01
N GLN A 11 7.59 33.96 18.80
CA GLN A 11 7.00 34.05 20.13
C GLN A 11 5.47 34.07 20.09
N GLN A 12 4.88 34.75 19.11
CA GLN A 12 3.43 34.84 18.94
C GLN A 12 2.83 33.48 18.52
N GLU A 13 3.51 32.75 17.63
CA GLU A 13 3.12 31.40 17.21
C GLU A 13 3.20 30.39 18.36
N GLN A 14 4.24 30.46 19.19
CA GLN A 14 4.35 29.63 20.40
C GLN A 14 3.29 29.97 21.45
N GLN A 15 2.88 31.24 21.58
CA GLN A 15 1.76 31.63 22.46
C GLN A 15 0.43 31.06 21.96
N LEU A 16 0.18 31.11 20.65
CA LEU A 16 -1.05 30.57 20.06
C LEU A 16 -1.15 29.05 20.24
N GLN A 17 -0.05 28.33 20.05
CA GLN A 17 0.01 26.88 20.24
C GLN A 17 -0.26 26.48 21.71
N ARG A 18 0.25 27.25 22.67
CA ARG A 18 -0.03 27.02 24.10
C ARG A 18 -1.49 27.26 24.45
N GLN A 19 -2.12 28.32 23.91
CA GLN A 19 -3.55 28.57 24.11
C GLN A 19 -4.43 27.49 23.48
N LEU A 20 -4.09 27.01 22.28
CA LEU A 20 -4.83 25.93 21.63
C LEU A 20 -4.76 24.62 22.45
N HIS A 21 -3.59 24.31 23.02
CA HIS A 21 -3.42 23.14 23.88
C HIS A 21 -4.23 23.23 25.18
N GLN A 22 -4.29 24.42 25.80
CA GLN A 22 -5.12 24.65 26.99
C GLN A 22 -6.63 24.51 26.70
N LEU A 23 -7.09 24.96 25.54
CA LEU A 23 -8.49 24.81 25.11
C LEU A 23 -8.87 23.36 24.85
N LEU A 24 -7.97 22.58 24.24
CA LEU A 24 -8.17 21.15 24.00
C LEU A 24 -8.22 20.35 25.31
N GLN A 25 -7.42 20.72 26.31
CA GLN A 25 -7.47 20.10 27.63
C GLN A 25 -8.76 20.42 28.41
N HIS A 26 -9.33 21.61 28.23
CA HIS A 26 -10.59 21.99 28.87
C HIS A 26 -11.82 21.24 28.29
N GLN A 27 -11.78 20.78 27.05
CA GLN A 27 -12.88 19.97 26.48
C GLN A 27 -12.98 18.55 27.05
N HIS A 28 -11.89 17.99 27.59
CA HIS A 28 -11.89 16.66 28.20
C HIS A 28 -12.56 16.62 29.59
N HIS A 29 -12.89 17.75 30.20
CA HIS A 29 -13.41 17.82 31.57
C HIS A 29 -14.94 18.02 31.68
N LEU A 30 -15.69 18.05 30.56
CA LEU A 30 -17.14 18.34 30.54
C LEU A 30 -18.05 17.20 30.06
N THR A 31 -17.61 15.95 30.16
CA THR A 31 -18.50 14.78 30.09
C THR A 31 -18.23 13.94 31.32
N ILE A 32 -19.11 13.93 32.32
CA ILE A 32 -20.23 12.99 32.51
C ILE A 32 -21.10 13.52 33.68
N PRO A 33 -22.40 13.17 33.74
CA PRO A 33 -22.87 12.57 34.99
C PRO A 33 -23.62 11.25 34.76
N ASP A 34 -23.09 10.19 35.37
CA ASP A 34 -23.76 8.93 35.69
C ASP A 34 -24.78 9.20 36.79
N GLN A 35 -26.05 8.84 36.55
CA GLN A 35 -26.97 8.19 37.50
C GLN A 35 -28.00 7.43 36.66
N ILE A 36 -28.23 6.12 36.87
CA ILE A 36 -29.31 5.60 37.72
C ILE A 36 -29.09 4.07 37.86
N VAL A 37 -29.22 3.56 39.09
CA VAL A 37 -29.23 2.12 39.47
C VAL A 37 -30.69 1.65 39.72
N PRO A 38 -30.99 0.36 39.98
CA PRO A 38 -31.97 -0.43 39.23
C PRO A 38 -33.32 -0.58 39.96
N SER A 39 -34.34 -1.10 39.27
CA SER A 39 -35.51 -1.66 39.95
C SER A 39 -36.10 -2.85 39.23
N THR A 40 -36.02 -3.97 39.94
CA THR A 40 -36.72 -5.23 39.76
C THR A 40 -38.23 -5.02 39.79
N ARG A 41 -38.96 -5.59 38.82
CA ARG A 41 -40.31 -6.14 39.05
C ARG A 41 -40.56 -7.31 38.13
N LEU A 42 -40.80 -8.45 38.77
CA LEU A 42 -41.40 -9.67 38.23
C LEU A 42 -42.76 -9.35 37.62
N LEU A 43 -43.13 -10.06 36.54
CA LEU A 43 -44.39 -10.79 36.43
C LEU A 43 -44.29 -11.82 35.30
N THR A 44 -44.86 -12.97 35.61
CA THR A 44 -44.92 -14.28 34.94
C THR A 44 -46.04 -14.36 33.90
N THR A 45 -45.86 -15.18 32.85
CA THR A 45 -46.83 -16.14 32.25
C THR A 45 -46.12 -16.88 31.09
N SER A 46 -45.64 -18.13 31.26
CA SER A 46 -46.25 -19.41 30.84
C SER A 46 -46.47 -19.58 29.30
N VAL A 47 -45.56 -20.24 28.55
CA VAL A 47 -45.56 -21.68 28.09
C VAL A 47 -46.34 -21.88 26.75
N PRO A 48 -46.04 -22.83 25.82
CA PRO A 48 -44.96 -23.85 25.72
C PRO A 48 -44.15 -23.89 24.39
N ASP A 49 -43.09 -24.68 24.47
CA ASP A 49 -42.30 -25.32 23.40
C ASP A 49 -43.12 -26.18 22.41
N ASP A 50 -42.63 -26.34 21.18
CA ASP A 50 -42.67 -27.65 20.51
C ASP A 50 -41.52 -27.81 19.50
N ASP A 51 -40.84 -28.94 19.61
CA ASP A 51 -39.62 -29.31 18.91
C ASP A 51 -39.88 -30.72 18.34
N SER A 52 -39.97 -30.90 17.01
CA SER A 52 -39.63 -32.17 16.34
C SER A 52 -39.85 -32.20 14.81
N ILE A 53 -38.76 -32.47 14.10
CA ILE A 53 -38.55 -33.58 13.13
C ILE A 53 -39.50 -33.72 11.92
N ILE A 54 -39.01 -33.43 10.71
CA ILE A 54 -39.14 -34.24 9.46
C ILE A 54 -37.89 -33.94 8.58
N ARG A 55 -36.84 -34.78 8.56
CA ARG A 55 -36.54 -35.90 7.61
C ARG A 55 -36.62 -35.58 6.10
N GLN A 56 -35.40 -35.63 5.52
CA GLN A 56 -35.01 -36.37 4.31
C GLN A 56 -35.23 -35.78 2.90
N GLN A 57 -34.14 -35.96 2.11
CA GLN A 57 -33.95 -35.98 0.64
C GLN A 57 -33.19 -34.73 0.15
N GLN A 58 -32.00 -34.81 -0.45
CA GLN A 58 -31.44 -35.85 -1.31
C GLN A 58 -29.89 -35.82 -1.28
N LEU A 59 -29.27 -36.97 -0.96
CA LEU A 59 -27.91 -37.32 -1.36
C LEU A 59 -27.99 -37.76 -2.83
N GLN A 60 -27.26 -37.10 -3.72
CA GLN A 60 -26.83 -37.70 -4.97
C GLN A 60 -25.30 -37.60 -5.06
N LYS A 61 -24.72 -38.79 -5.19
CA LYS A 61 -23.33 -39.05 -5.53
C LYS A 61 -23.03 -38.40 -6.89
N GLU A 62 -21.91 -37.72 -6.99
CA GLU A 62 -21.18 -37.64 -8.25
C GLU A 62 -19.79 -38.23 -8.05
N ASP A 63 -19.44 -39.09 -8.99
CA ASP A 63 -18.32 -40.01 -8.97
C ASP A 63 -16.96 -39.31 -9.02
N CYS A 64 -16.00 -39.97 -8.37
CA CYS A 64 -14.60 -39.60 -8.33
C CYS A 64 -13.96 -39.74 -9.72
N ASN A 65 -13.57 -38.62 -10.33
CA ASN A 65 -12.62 -38.60 -11.44
C ASN A 65 -11.25 -38.18 -10.89
N PRO A 66 -10.16 -38.97 -11.03
CA PRO A 66 -8.87 -38.64 -10.44
C PRO A 66 -8.18 -37.58 -11.31
N VAL A 67 -8.51 -36.31 -11.10
CA VAL A 67 -7.71 -35.20 -11.62
C VAL A 67 -6.50 -35.08 -10.72
N ALA A 68 -5.34 -35.37 -11.29
CA ALA A 68 -4.02 -35.28 -10.68
C ALA A 68 -3.92 -34.12 -9.69
N ALA A 69 -3.55 -34.44 -8.45
CA ALA A 69 -3.11 -33.48 -7.46
C ALA A 69 -1.78 -32.86 -7.93
N THR A 70 -1.85 -31.91 -8.87
CA THR A 70 -0.83 -30.89 -8.98
C THR A 70 -0.97 -30.03 -7.73
N SER A 71 -0.10 -30.25 -6.75
CA SER A 71 0.14 -29.29 -5.68
C SER A 71 0.32 -27.93 -6.35
N GLN A 72 -0.68 -27.05 -6.25
CA GLN A 72 -0.61 -25.71 -6.82
C GLN A 72 0.53 -24.99 -6.11
N HIS A 73 1.71 -24.98 -6.71
CA HIS A 73 2.87 -24.33 -6.15
C HIS A 73 2.58 -22.82 -6.09
N VAL A 74 2.36 -22.32 -4.89
CA VAL A 74 2.14 -20.89 -4.64
C VAL A 74 3.49 -20.19 -4.74
N GLU A 75 3.60 -19.25 -5.68
CA GLU A 75 4.78 -18.38 -5.80
C GLU A 75 5.00 -17.64 -4.47
N LYS A 76 6.22 -17.69 -3.93
CA LYS A 76 6.60 -17.00 -2.69
C LYS A 76 7.39 -15.73 -2.97
N TYR A 77 8.16 -15.71 -4.05
CA TYR A 77 9.04 -14.60 -4.39
C TYR A 77 8.70 -13.95 -5.74
N SER A 78 9.07 -12.67 -5.87
CA SER A 78 9.14 -12.03 -7.18
C SER A 78 10.25 -12.70 -8.00
N ARG A 79 9.96 -12.90 -9.29
CA ARG A 79 10.95 -13.35 -10.29
C ARG A 79 12.03 -12.32 -10.59
N LYS A 80 11.87 -11.08 -10.10
CA LYS A 80 12.86 -10.01 -10.20
C LYS A 80 13.71 -9.94 -8.95
N VAL A 81 15.01 -10.13 -9.10
CA VAL A 81 15.99 -10.14 -8.01
C VAL A 81 16.98 -9.00 -8.22
N PHE A 82 17.29 -8.26 -7.15
CA PHE A 82 18.34 -7.24 -7.17
C PHE A 82 19.68 -7.87 -6.81
N VAL A 83 20.72 -7.52 -7.56
CA VAL A 83 22.11 -7.92 -7.31
C VAL A 83 22.98 -6.67 -7.22
N GLY A 84 23.66 -6.47 -6.08
CA GLY A 84 24.50 -5.30 -5.83
C GLY A 84 25.93 -5.65 -5.43
N GLY A 85 26.86 -4.71 -5.64
CA GLY A 85 28.27 -4.91 -5.31
C GLY A 85 29.05 -5.68 -6.38
N LEU A 86 28.55 -5.75 -7.61
CA LEU A 86 29.19 -6.43 -8.73
C LEU A 86 30.63 -5.94 -8.96
N PRO A 87 31.55 -6.79 -9.44
CA PRO A 87 32.84 -6.33 -9.95
C PRO A 87 32.66 -5.25 -11.03
N PRO A 88 33.51 -4.22 -11.10
CA PRO A 88 33.36 -3.15 -12.10
C PRO A 88 33.60 -3.64 -13.54
N ASP A 89 34.32 -4.74 -13.70
CA ASP A 89 34.71 -5.37 -14.96
C ASP A 89 33.89 -6.62 -15.31
N ILE A 90 32.84 -6.94 -14.53
CA ILE A 90 31.94 -8.06 -14.87
C ILE A 90 30.95 -7.62 -15.95
N ASP A 91 30.79 -8.41 -16.99
CA ASP A 91 29.85 -8.14 -18.07
C ASP A 91 28.54 -8.93 -17.95
N ASP A 92 27.63 -8.68 -18.89
CA ASP A 92 26.32 -9.33 -18.97
C ASP A 92 26.39 -10.86 -19.10
N GLU A 93 27.37 -11.36 -19.86
CA GLU A 93 27.52 -12.78 -20.15
C GLU A 93 28.04 -13.52 -18.92
N GLU A 94 29.05 -12.96 -18.24
CA GLU A 94 29.61 -13.49 -17.00
C GLU A 94 28.58 -13.52 -15.86
N ILE A 95 27.76 -12.46 -15.74
CA ILE A 95 26.62 -12.45 -14.82
C ILE A 95 25.65 -13.56 -15.19
N SER A 96 25.27 -13.65 -16.47
CA SER A 96 24.31 -14.67 -16.94
C SER A 96 24.80 -16.08 -16.63
N VAL A 97 26.05 -16.41 -16.96
CA VAL A 97 26.68 -17.70 -16.66
C VAL A 97 26.68 -18.00 -15.15
N SER A 98 26.97 -16.99 -14.32
CA SER A 98 27.02 -17.16 -12.86
C SER A 98 25.67 -17.53 -12.23
N PHE A 99 24.55 -17.11 -12.84
CA PHE A 99 23.20 -17.28 -12.28
C PHE A 99 22.30 -18.24 -13.08
N GLN A 100 22.63 -18.54 -14.33
CA GLN A 100 21.83 -19.44 -15.19
C GLN A 100 21.73 -20.87 -14.63
N GLN A 101 22.67 -21.29 -13.79
CA GLN A 101 22.62 -22.56 -13.07
C GLN A 101 21.35 -22.74 -12.21
N PHE A 102 20.72 -21.65 -11.77
CA PHE A 102 19.46 -21.69 -11.01
C PHE A 102 18.21 -21.74 -11.92
N GLY A 103 18.39 -21.38 -13.19
CA GLY A 103 17.38 -21.46 -14.23
C GLY A 103 17.47 -20.30 -15.24
N PRO A 104 16.61 -20.32 -16.28
CA PRO A 104 16.62 -19.31 -17.32
C PRO A 104 16.32 -17.92 -16.77
N LEU A 105 17.14 -16.94 -17.15
CA LEU A 105 17.02 -15.55 -16.69
C LEU A 105 17.42 -14.56 -17.77
N VAL A 106 16.99 -13.31 -17.60
CA VAL A 106 17.49 -12.15 -18.34
C VAL A 106 18.10 -11.16 -17.36
N VAL A 107 19.33 -10.73 -17.63
CA VAL A 107 19.99 -9.67 -16.87
C VAL A 107 19.55 -8.31 -17.41
N ASN A 108 19.16 -7.41 -16.51
CA ASN A 108 18.68 -6.08 -16.86
C ASN A 108 19.19 -5.03 -15.89
N TRP A 109 19.43 -3.82 -16.38
CA TRP A 109 19.66 -2.63 -15.55
C TRP A 109 19.03 -1.41 -16.23
N PRO A 110 18.79 -0.31 -15.50
CA PRO A 110 18.21 0.89 -16.08
C PRO A 110 19.02 1.37 -17.30
N HIS A 111 18.33 1.72 -18.39
CA HIS A 111 18.92 2.22 -19.64
C HIS A 111 19.86 1.23 -20.39
N LYS A 112 19.80 -0.08 -20.10
CA LYS A 112 20.61 -1.09 -20.81
C LYS A 112 20.39 -1.07 -22.33
N ALA A 113 19.13 -1.08 -22.77
CA ALA A 113 18.79 -1.12 -24.20
C ALA A 113 19.24 0.13 -24.97
N GLU A 114 19.28 1.28 -24.30
CA GLU A 114 19.67 2.58 -24.89
C GLU A 114 21.19 2.74 -24.94
N SER A 115 21.88 2.35 -23.86
CA SER A 115 23.32 2.56 -23.71
C SER A 115 24.17 1.58 -24.53
N LYS A 116 23.63 0.42 -24.94
CA LYS A 116 24.38 -0.71 -25.53
C LYS A 116 25.62 -1.11 -24.71
N SER A 117 25.65 -0.73 -23.42
CA SER A 117 26.72 -1.13 -22.51
C SER A 117 26.55 -2.59 -22.17
N PHE A 118 27.65 -3.33 -22.13
CA PHE A 118 27.70 -4.70 -21.59
C PHE A 118 27.94 -4.71 -20.07
N PHE A 119 28.31 -3.54 -19.49
CA PHE A 119 28.67 -3.41 -18.09
C PHE A 119 27.56 -2.71 -17.28
N PRO A 120 27.19 -3.23 -16.11
CA PRO A 120 26.19 -2.62 -15.24
C PRO A 120 26.74 -1.32 -14.59
N PRO A 121 26.05 -0.18 -14.75
CA PRO A 121 26.49 1.07 -14.13
C PRO A 121 26.37 0.97 -12.60
N LYS A 122 27.38 1.50 -11.89
CA LYS A 122 27.42 1.57 -10.42
C LYS A 122 27.40 0.19 -9.72
N GLY A 123 27.77 -0.88 -10.41
CA GLY A 123 27.97 -2.20 -9.82
C GLY A 123 26.70 -2.88 -9.29
N TYR A 124 25.55 -2.68 -9.95
CA TYR A 124 24.32 -3.41 -9.64
C TYR A 124 23.52 -3.76 -10.90
N CYS A 125 22.74 -4.83 -10.83
CA CYS A 125 21.80 -5.22 -11.88
C CYS A 125 20.53 -5.84 -11.27
N PHE A 126 19.59 -6.21 -12.14
CA PHE A 126 18.42 -7.01 -11.83
C PHE A 126 18.46 -8.31 -12.64
N LEU A 127 18.22 -9.44 -11.98
CA LEU A 127 17.97 -10.71 -12.64
C LEU A 127 16.45 -10.87 -12.79
N LEU A 128 15.99 -11.18 -13.99
CA LEU A 128 14.61 -11.52 -14.29
C LEU A 128 14.53 -13.01 -14.62
N PHE A 129 14.22 -13.83 -13.61
CA PHE A 129 14.06 -15.26 -13.81
C PHE A 129 12.76 -15.57 -14.56
N GLN A 130 12.77 -16.61 -15.38
CA GLN A 130 11.55 -17.10 -16.04
C GLN A 130 10.58 -17.69 -15.01
N TYR A 131 11.11 -18.40 -14.01
CA TYR A 131 10.36 -19.15 -13.00
C TYR A 131 10.70 -18.69 -11.58
N GLU A 132 9.71 -18.71 -10.69
CA GLU A 132 9.92 -18.37 -9.28
C GLU A 132 10.78 -19.41 -8.54
N LEU A 133 10.68 -20.69 -8.91
CA LEU A 133 11.52 -21.76 -8.35
C LEU A 133 13.01 -21.50 -8.53
N SER A 134 13.41 -20.83 -9.61
CA SER A 134 14.82 -20.43 -9.81
C SER A 134 15.30 -19.44 -8.76
N VAL A 135 14.41 -18.58 -8.25
CA VAL A 135 14.71 -17.68 -7.14
C VAL A 135 14.87 -18.47 -5.85
N GLN A 136 14.04 -19.49 -5.61
CA GLN A 136 14.17 -20.37 -4.44
C GLN A 136 15.50 -21.13 -4.47
N HIS A 137 15.87 -21.75 -5.60
CA HIS A 137 17.16 -22.43 -5.74
C HIS A 137 18.36 -21.51 -5.51
N LEU A 138 18.28 -20.25 -5.98
CA LEU A 138 19.31 -19.24 -5.70
C LEU A 138 19.40 -18.95 -4.19
N LEU A 139 18.26 -18.80 -3.52
CA LEU A 139 18.21 -18.52 -2.08
C LEU A 139 18.77 -19.68 -1.24
N ASP A 140 18.51 -20.93 -1.64
CA ASP A 140 18.96 -22.13 -0.93
C ASP A 140 20.49 -22.25 -0.84
N VAL A 141 21.21 -21.65 -1.79
CA VAL A 141 22.68 -21.67 -1.84
C VAL A 141 23.33 -20.35 -1.38
N CYS A 142 22.53 -19.30 -1.18
CA CYS A 142 23.05 -18.00 -0.74
C CYS A 142 23.61 -18.07 0.67
N VAL A 143 24.69 -17.32 0.91
CA VAL A 143 25.28 -17.17 2.24
C VAL A 143 24.57 -16.02 2.96
N PHE A 144 23.97 -16.31 4.11
CA PHE A 144 23.36 -15.29 4.97
C PHE A 144 24.39 -14.72 5.95
N ASN A 145 24.58 -13.41 5.93
CA ASN A 145 25.48 -12.70 6.84
C ASN A 145 24.90 -11.32 7.21
N GLU A 146 24.87 -10.99 8.51
CA GLU A 146 24.37 -9.70 9.04
C GLU A 146 22.99 -9.27 8.47
N GLY A 147 22.04 -10.20 8.34
CA GLY A 147 20.71 -9.88 7.82
C GLY A 147 20.64 -9.72 6.29
N LYS A 148 21.73 -9.99 5.57
CA LYS A 148 21.85 -9.85 4.11
C LYS A 148 22.22 -11.18 3.47
N LEU A 149 21.75 -11.40 2.25
CA LEU A 149 22.08 -12.58 1.46
C LEU A 149 23.20 -12.24 0.47
N PHE A 150 24.13 -13.17 0.30
CA PHE A 150 25.26 -13.02 -0.60
C PHE A 150 25.42 -14.24 -1.50
N TRP A 151 25.85 -13.98 -2.73
CA TRP A 151 26.31 -15.00 -3.67
C TRP A 151 27.69 -14.61 -4.19
N PHE A 152 28.51 -15.58 -4.59
CA PHE A 152 29.85 -15.32 -5.08
C PHE A 152 29.88 -15.33 -6.61
N VAL A 153 30.40 -14.26 -7.19
CA VAL A 153 30.63 -14.13 -8.64
C VAL A 153 32.09 -13.86 -8.92
N SER A 154 32.54 -14.17 -10.13
CA SER A 154 33.90 -13.88 -10.59
C SER A 154 33.86 -13.10 -11.90
N SER A 155 34.71 -12.09 -12.03
CA SER A 155 35.02 -11.37 -13.26
C SER A 155 36.42 -11.77 -13.77
N PRO A 156 36.93 -11.19 -14.88
CA PRO A 156 38.27 -11.51 -15.37
C PRO A 156 39.35 -11.20 -14.33
N THR A 157 39.23 -10.06 -13.62
CA THR A 157 40.25 -9.59 -12.67
C THR A 157 39.95 -9.93 -11.20
N ILE A 158 38.68 -10.14 -10.82
CA ILE A 158 38.29 -10.39 -9.43
C ILE A 158 37.59 -11.74 -9.32
N LYS A 159 38.15 -12.64 -8.52
CA LYS A 159 37.57 -13.97 -8.26
C LYS A 159 36.82 -14.00 -6.94
N ASN A 160 35.71 -14.74 -6.90
CA ASN A 160 34.90 -14.99 -5.70
C ASN A 160 34.55 -13.71 -4.93
N LYS A 161 34.08 -12.69 -5.64
CA LYS A 161 33.56 -11.48 -5.00
C LYS A 161 32.16 -11.76 -4.44
N PRO A 162 31.91 -11.51 -3.15
CA PRO A 162 30.55 -11.58 -2.61
C PRO A 162 29.73 -10.42 -3.16
N VAL A 163 28.61 -10.75 -3.80
CA VAL A 163 27.59 -9.78 -4.25
C VAL A 163 26.33 -9.94 -3.43
N GLN A 164 25.68 -8.82 -3.12
CA GLN A 164 24.48 -8.80 -2.32
C GLN A 164 23.28 -9.21 -3.17
N ILE A 165 22.54 -10.22 -2.72
CA ILE A 165 21.28 -10.68 -3.31
C ILE A 165 20.12 -10.13 -2.49
N ARG A 166 19.15 -9.51 -3.15
CA ARG A 166 17.91 -9.05 -2.52
C ARG A 166 16.70 -9.48 -3.32
N VAL A 167 15.86 -10.28 -2.70
CA VAL A 167 14.59 -10.78 -3.25
C VAL A 167 13.41 -10.02 -2.66
N TRP A 168 12.28 -10.03 -3.36
CA TRP A 168 11.01 -9.54 -2.84
C TRP A 168 10.12 -10.72 -2.48
N ASN A 169 9.68 -10.80 -1.22
CA ASN A 169 8.69 -11.78 -0.79
C ASN A 169 7.30 -11.25 -1.13
N LEU A 170 6.49 -12.05 -1.81
CA LEU A 170 5.15 -11.65 -2.23
C LEU A 170 4.24 -11.35 -1.02
N GLN A 171 4.43 -12.02 0.11
CA GLN A 171 3.70 -11.77 1.35
C GLN A 171 4.00 -10.41 1.98
N ASP A 172 5.10 -9.77 1.62
CA ASP A 172 5.44 -8.42 2.13
C ASP A 172 4.69 -7.29 1.37
N SER A 173 3.90 -7.65 0.35
CA SER A 173 3.20 -6.70 -0.53
C SER A 173 1.93 -6.10 0.08
N ASP A 174 1.31 -6.78 1.03
CA ASP A 174 0.10 -6.34 1.70
C ASP A 174 0.12 -6.70 3.18
N PHE A 175 -0.55 -5.89 3.98
CA PHE A 175 -0.62 -6.07 5.41
C PHE A 175 -1.93 -5.52 5.94
N VAL A 176 -2.66 -6.34 6.70
CA VAL A 176 -3.89 -5.96 7.41
C VAL A 176 -3.54 -5.85 8.89
N LEU A 177 -3.71 -4.66 9.45
CA LEU A 177 -3.46 -4.42 10.89
C LEU A 177 -4.65 -4.86 11.74
N ASP A 178 -5.87 -4.60 11.26
CA ASP A 178 -7.12 -4.99 11.91
C ASP A 178 -8.09 -5.57 10.87
N ASN A 179 -8.37 -6.87 10.99
CA ASN A 179 -9.24 -7.60 10.07
C ASN A 179 -10.73 -7.54 10.45
N SER A 180 -11.07 -6.89 11.57
CA SER A 180 -12.46 -6.73 12.02
C SER A 180 -13.16 -5.53 11.38
N LEU A 181 -12.39 -4.57 10.85
CA LEU A 181 -12.91 -3.33 10.30
C LEU A 181 -13.10 -3.42 8.78
N PRO A 182 -14.27 -3.00 8.25
CA PRO A 182 -14.46 -2.93 6.81
C PRO A 182 -13.51 -1.89 6.21
N LEU A 183 -12.78 -2.28 5.16
CA LEU A 183 -11.90 -1.38 4.43
C LEU A 183 -12.74 -0.46 3.54
N ASP A 184 -12.65 0.85 3.79
CA ASP A 184 -13.25 1.87 2.93
C ASP A 184 -12.21 2.42 1.93
N PRO A 185 -12.37 2.14 0.62
CA PRO A 185 -11.41 2.60 -0.39
C PRO A 185 -11.33 4.13 -0.47
N ARG A 186 -12.37 4.86 -0.06
CA ARG A 186 -12.40 6.33 -0.08
C ARG A 186 -11.56 6.95 1.03
N LYS A 187 -11.19 6.17 2.05
CA LYS A 187 -10.28 6.57 3.15
C LYS A 187 -8.86 6.07 2.91
N THR A 188 -8.49 5.82 1.65
CA THR A 188 -7.17 5.34 1.27
C THR A 188 -6.31 6.50 0.75
N ILE A 189 -5.08 6.57 1.22
CA ILE A 189 -4.05 7.46 0.66
C ILE A 189 -3.13 6.69 -0.28
N PHE A 190 -2.63 7.39 -1.29
CA PHE A 190 -1.49 7.01 -2.08
C PHE A 190 -0.21 7.61 -1.48
N VAL A 191 0.83 6.78 -1.34
CA VAL A 191 2.15 7.18 -0.84
C VAL A 191 3.17 6.97 -1.96
N GLY A 192 3.65 8.07 -2.55
CA GLY A 192 4.61 8.08 -3.65
C GLY A 192 6.05 8.24 -3.18
N GLY A 193 6.97 7.51 -3.82
CA GLY A 193 8.41 7.62 -3.54
C GLY A 193 8.90 6.73 -2.40
N VAL A 194 8.08 5.76 -1.97
CA VAL A 194 8.43 4.76 -0.95
C VAL A 194 9.73 4.02 -1.32
N PRO A 195 10.67 3.78 -0.38
CA PRO A 195 11.84 2.95 -0.62
C PRO A 195 11.44 1.55 -1.08
N ARG A 196 12.05 1.02 -2.15
CA ARG A 196 11.76 -0.36 -2.64
C ARG A 196 11.99 -1.50 -1.63
N PRO A 197 12.92 -1.42 -0.66
CA PRO A 197 13.00 -2.42 0.41
C PRO A 197 11.81 -2.42 1.37
N LEU A 198 11.07 -1.31 1.48
CA LEU A 198 10.06 -1.12 2.52
C LEU A 198 8.88 -2.08 2.32
N LYS A 199 8.53 -2.81 3.38
CA LYS A 199 7.42 -3.77 3.42
C LYS A 199 6.10 -3.09 3.78
N ALA A 200 4.98 -3.72 3.44
CA ALA A 200 3.65 -3.21 3.77
C ALA A 200 3.45 -3.03 5.29
N VAL A 201 3.90 -4.00 6.10
CA VAL A 201 3.84 -3.94 7.57
C VAL A 201 4.59 -2.74 8.15
N GLU A 202 5.75 -2.43 7.57
CA GLU A 202 6.58 -1.31 8.01
C GLU A 202 5.93 0.02 7.64
N LEU A 203 5.40 0.13 6.41
CA LEU A 203 4.64 1.29 5.97
C LEU A 203 3.41 1.52 6.87
N ALA A 204 2.63 0.46 7.16
CA ALA A 204 1.49 0.54 8.06
C ALA A 204 1.91 1.06 9.44
N THR A 205 2.94 0.46 10.03
CA THR A 205 3.43 0.81 11.37
C THR A 205 3.91 2.27 11.44
N ILE A 206 4.64 2.75 10.43
CA ILE A 206 5.12 4.14 10.41
C ILE A 206 3.95 5.11 10.31
N ILE A 207 3.00 4.88 9.40
CA ILE A 207 1.87 5.78 9.18
C ILE A 207 0.90 5.75 10.37
N ASP A 208 0.69 4.59 10.99
CA ASP A 208 -0.15 4.44 12.17
C ASP A 208 0.42 5.20 13.37
N ARG A 209 1.74 5.18 13.57
CA ARG A 209 2.39 5.99 14.61
C ARG A 209 2.21 7.50 14.40
N LEU A 210 2.06 7.96 13.16
CA LEU A 210 1.95 9.38 12.82
C LEU A 210 0.51 9.89 12.92
N TYR A 211 -0.47 9.11 12.48
CA TYR A 211 -1.87 9.57 12.33
C TYR A 211 -2.90 8.68 13.03
N GLY A 212 -2.51 7.49 13.47
CA GLY A 212 -3.39 6.46 14.04
C GLY A 212 -4.40 5.90 13.05
N GLY A 213 -5.08 4.82 13.48
CA GLY A 213 -6.25 4.28 12.82
C GLY A 213 -5.99 3.67 11.45
N VAL A 214 -4.76 3.24 11.16
CA VAL A 214 -4.46 2.47 9.95
C VAL A 214 -5.06 1.08 10.08
N CYS A 215 -5.80 0.62 9.07
CA CYS A 215 -6.35 -0.75 9.04
C CYS A 215 -5.64 -1.63 8.00
N TYR A 216 -5.08 -1.03 6.95
CA TYR A 216 -4.42 -1.74 5.87
C TYR A 216 -3.30 -0.92 5.24
N ALA A 217 -2.24 -1.59 4.80
CA ALA A 217 -1.27 -1.03 3.88
C ALA A 217 -0.93 -2.02 2.76
N GLY A 218 -0.52 -1.48 1.61
CA GLY A 218 -0.03 -2.27 0.49
C GLY A 218 1.07 -1.55 -0.26
N ILE A 219 2.03 -2.31 -0.78
CA ILE A 219 3.08 -1.84 -1.67
C ILE A 219 2.62 -2.03 -3.11
N ASP A 220 2.72 -0.98 -3.92
CA ASP A 220 2.39 -1.04 -5.33
C ASP A 220 3.52 -1.80 -6.08
N THR A 221 3.17 -2.98 -6.58
CA THR A 221 4.05 -3.86 -7.33
C THR A 221 3.77 -3.81 -8.83
N ASP A 222 4.75 -4.25 -9.62
CA ASP A 222 4.56 -4.50 -11.04
C ASP A 222 3.56 -5.64 -11.30
N PRO A 223 2.62 -5.53 -12.25
CA PRO A 223 1.62 -6.58 -12.49
C PRO A 223 2.22 -7.92 -12.93
N GLU A 224 3.32 -7.89 -13.69
CA GLU A 224 3.91 -9.10 -14.27
C GLU A 224 4.95 -9.73 -13.34
N LEU A 225 5.83 -8.91 -12.79
CA LEU A 225 6.94 -9.38 -11.97
C LEU A 225 6.62 -9.36 -10.48
N LYS A 226 5.52 -8.73 -10.06
CA LYS A 226 5.14 -8.54 -8.65
C LYS A 226 6.26 -7.90 -7.82
N TYR A 227 7.04 -7.02 -8.43
CA TYR A 227 8.18 -6.34 -7.80
C TYR A 227 7.86 -4.89 -7.44
N PRO A 228 8.32 -4.35 -6.28
CA PRO A 228 7.99 -2.99 -5.83
C PRO A 228 8.36 -1.88 -6.81
N LYS A 229 7.40 -0.99 -7.09
CA LYS A 229 7.61 0.18 -7.99
C LYS A 229 8.05 1.44 -7.25
N GLY A 230 8.08 1.42 -5.91
CA GLY A 230 8.43 2.57 -5.07
C GLY A 230 7.25 3.48 -4.76
N ALA A 231 6.07 2.87 -4.62
CA ALA A 231 4.84 3.50 -4.16
C ALA A 231 4.06 2.51 -3.29
N GLY A 232 3.10 3.03 -2.53
CA GLY A 232 2.21 2.21 -1.72
C GLY A 232 0.89 2.92 -1.48
N ARG A 233 0.02 2.23 -0.74
CA ARG A 233 -1.31 2.70 -0.34
C ARG A 233 -1.54 2.36 1.12
N VAL A 234 -2.24 3.23 1.83
CA VAL A 234 -2.59 3.01 3.23
C VAL A 234 -4.05 3.40 3.43
N ALA A 235 -4.84 2.52 4.02
CA ALA A 235 -6.25 2.75 4.32
C ALA A 235 -6.43 3.01 5.81
N PHE A 236 -7.32 3.96 6.12
CA PHE A 236 -7.68 4.34 7.48
C PHE A 236 -9.09 3.86 7.83
N SER A 237 -9.27 3.48 9.08
CA SER A 237 -10.58 3.15 9.67
C SER A 237 -11.47 4.39 9.81
N ASN A 238 -10.88 5.55 10.08
CA ASN A 238 -11.57 6.78 10.41
C ASN A 238 -11.21 7.94 9.48
N GLN A 239 -12.16 8.87 9.33
CA GLN A 239 -12.03 10.02 8.42
C GLN A 239 -10.97 11.03 8.90
N GLN A 240 -10.79 11.17 10.22
CA GLN A 240 -9.90 12.17 10.81
C GLN A 240 -8.43 11.87 10.48
N SER A 241 -7.98 10.63 10.65
CA SER A 241 -6.63 10.17 10.30
C SER A 241 -6.38 10.29 8.78
N TYR A 242 -7.37 9.94 7.96
CA TYR A 242 -7.29 10.12 6.50
C TYR A 242 -7.07 11.59 6.10
N ILE A 243 -7.89 12.51 6.62
CA ILE A 243 -7.76 13.95 6.33
C ILE A 243 -6.43 14.49 6.84
N ALA A 244 -5.99 14.09 8.04
CA ALA A 244 -4.71 14.50 8.61
C ALA A 244 -3.53 14.08 7.71
N ALA A 245 -3.54 12.83 7.24
CA ALA A 245 -2.49 12.31 6.36
C ALA A 245 -2.45 13.01 4.99
N VAL A 246 -3.60 13.24 4.37
CA VAL A 246 -3.69 14.00 3.10
C VAL A 246 -3.22 15.45 3.28
N SER A 247 -3.59 16.08 4.39
CA SER A 247 -3.24 17.47 4.69
C SER A 247 -1.73 17.66 4.86
N ALA A 248 -1.03 16.64 5.37
CA ALA A 248 0.42 16.70 5.56
C ALA A 248 1.18 16.79 4.22
N ARG A 249 0.66 16.20 3.13
CA ARG A 249 1.22 16.11 1.76
C ARG A 249 2.59 15.44 1.64
N PHE A 250 3.44 15.53 2.64
CA PHE A 250 4.75 14.91 2.68
C PHE A 250 5.01 14.34 4.07
N VAL A 251 5.62 13.16 4.11
CA VAL A 251 5.99 12.47 5.34
C VAL A 251 7.45 12.05 5.23
N GLN A 252 8.19 12.09 6.35
CA GLN A 252 9.52 11.48 6.41
C GLN A 252 9.36 10.01 6.79
N LEU A 253 9.82 9.12 5.91
CA LEU A 253 9.93 7.70 6.20
C LEU A 253 11.38 7.38 6.56
N GLN A 254 11.56 6.89 7.78
CA GLN A 254 12.82 6.33 8.24
C GLN A 254 12.71 4.81 8.25
N HIS A 255 13.56 4.15 7.47
CA HIS A 255 13.63 2.69 7.38
C HIS A 255 15.09 2.25 7.23
N ALA A 256 15.61 1.55 8.25
CA ALA A 256 17.04 1.24 8.38
C ALA A 256 17.88 2.52 8.20
N ASP A 257 18.83 2.50 7.27
CA ASP A 257 19.72 3.64 6.98
C ASP A 257 19.12 4.63 5.97
N ILE A 258 17.85 4.44 5.57
CA ILE A 258 17.17 5.26 4.57
C ILE A 258 16.25 6.25 5.28
N ASP A 259 16.60 7.54 5.18
CA ASP A 259 15.69 8.65 5.47
C ASP A 259 15.20 9.26 4.16
N LYS A 260 13.89 9.19 3.91
CA LYS A 260 13.31 9.67 2.66
C LYS A 260 11.99 10.37 2.88
N ARG A 261 11.91 11.57 2.31
CA ARG A 261 10.66 12.32 2.18
C ARG A 261 9.80 11.72 1.08
N VAL A 262 8.63 11.21 1.45
CA VAL A 262 7.62 10.66 0.53
C VAL A 262 6.46 11.62 0.35
N GLU A 263 5.78 11.52 -0.78
CA GLU A 263 4.61 12.32 -1.10
C GLU A 263 3.33 11.54 -0.74
N VAL A 264 2.38 12.21 -0.12
CA VAL A 264 1.06 11.67 0.23
C VAL A 264 -0.01 12.39 -0.56
N LYS A 265 -0.91 11.62 -1.18
CA LYS A 265 -2.05 12.09 -1.98
C LYS A 265 -3.30 11.26 -1.66
N PRO A 266 -4.52 11.78 -1.84
CA PRO A 266 -5.71 10.95 -1.87
C PRO A 266 -5.58 9.84 -2.92
N TYR A 267 -6.01 8.62 -2.59
CA TYR A 267 -6.12 7.55 -3.57
C TYR A 267 -7.40 7.78 -4.40
N VAL A 268 -7.24 7.96 -5.71
CA VAL A 268 -8.37 8.25 -6.61
C VAL A 268 -8.92 6.94 -7.18
N LEU A 269 -10.17 6.66 -6.85
CA LEU A 269 -10.99 5.55 -7.37
C LEU A 269 -11.64 5.89 -8.72
N ASP A 270 -11.91 4.83 -9.48
CA ASP A 270 -12.28 4.89 -10.91
C ASP A 270 -13.79 4.80 -11.17
N ASP A 271 -14.55 4.34 -10.18
CA ASP A 271 -15.92 3.87 -10.25
C ASP A 271 -16.87 4.65 -9.30
N GLN A 272 -16.53 5.90 -9.02
CA GLN A 272 -17.28 6.71 -8.06
C GLN A 272 -18.37 7.54 -8.72
N LEU A 273 -19.54 7.57 -8.08
CA LEU A 273 -20.64 8.45 -8.47
C LEU A 273 -20.33 9.90 -8.03
N CYS A 274 -21.05 10.86 -8.63
CA CYS A 274 -20.97 12.24 -8.18
C CYS A 274 -21.55 12.37 -6.76
N ASP A 275 -20.79 12.91 -5.82
CA ASP A 275 -21.23 13.04 -4.41
C ASP A 275 -22.38 14.05 -4.23
N GLU A 276 -22.58 14.97 -5.18
CA GLU A 276 -23.62 16.00 -5.09
C GLU A 276 -24.98 15.53 -5.63
N CYS A 277 -24.98 14.77 -6.73
CA CYS A 277 -26.23 14.36 -7.39
C CYS A 277 -26.48 12.85 -7.39
N ASN A 278 -25.49 12.07 -6.93
CA ASN A 278 -25.50 10.61 -6.85
C ASN A 278 -25.86 9.90 -8.17
N LYS A 279 -25.57 10.54 -9.31
CA LYS A 279 -25.86 10.04 -10.65
C LYS A 279 -24.58 9.76 -11.42
N THR A 280 -24.64 8.77 -12.31
CA THR A 280 -23.70 8.66 -13.42
C THR A 280 -23.90 9.84 -14.38
N THR A 281 -22.85 10.22 -15.11
CA THR A 281 -22.98 11.20 -16.20
C THR A 281 -23.97 10.69 -17.25
N GLY A 282 -24.50 11.57 -18.11
CA GLY A 282 -25.52 11.22 -19.11
C GLY A 282 -25.14 10.10 -20.10
N SER A 283 -23.88 9.64 -20.09
CA SER A 283 -23.38 8.50 -20.89
C SER A 283 -23.18 7.20 -20.08
N GLY A 284 -23.66 7.13 -18.84
CA GLY A 284 -23.43 6.00 -17.93
C GLY A 284 -22.03 5.96 -17.31
N LYS A 285 -21.18 6.95 -17.58
CA LYS A 285 -19.82 7.04 -17.01
C LYS A 285 -19.84 7.60 -15.59
N TYR A 286 -18.93 7.11 -14.76
CA TYR A 286 -18.66 7.60 -13.40
C TYR A 286 -18.18 9.07 -13.38
N ALA A 287 -18.10 9.65 -12.19
CA ALA A 287 -17.67 11.04 -12.01
C ALA A 287 -16.24 11.27 -12.56
N PRO A 288 -16.06 12.16 -13.55
CA PRO A 288 -14.76 12.38 -14.20
C PRO A 288 -13.79 13.24 -13.36
N PHE A 289 -14.29 13.96 -12.36
CA PHE A 289 -13.52 14.90 -11.57
C PHE A 289 -13.46 14.49 -10.11
N PHE A 290 -12.26 14.52 -9.55
CA PHE A 290 -12.03 14.43 -8.12
C PHE A 290 -11.40 15.72 -7.59
N CYS A 291 -11.98 16.31 -6.55
CA CYS A 291 -11.41 17.48 -5.88
C CYS A 291 -10.50 17.06 -4.73
N ALA A 292 -9.18 17.15 -4.93
CA ALA A 292 -8.20 16.77 -3.90
C ALA A 292 -7.96 17.86 -2.82
N ASN A 293 -8.74 18.94 -2.81
CA ASN A 293 -8.66 19.92 -1.72
C ASN A 293 -9.22 19.30 -0.43
N VAL A 294 -8.52 19.48 0.69
CA VAL A 294 -8.86 18.88 2.00
C VAL A 294 -10.23 19.29 2.53
N THR A 295 -10.76 20.44 2.10
CA THR A 295 -12.11 20.91 2.45
C THR A 295 -13.21 20.35 1.54
N CYS A 296 -12.84 19.60 0.50
CA CYS A 296 -13.73 19.06 -0.51
C CYS A 296 -13.66 17.53 -0.55
N LEU A 297 -12.54 16.92 -0.97
CA LEU A 297 -12.31 15.46 -1.04
C LEU A 297 -13.49 14.66 -1.63
N GLN A 298 -14.09 15.20 -2.70
CA GLN A 298 -15.33 14.71 -3.31
C GLN A 298 -15.19 14.48 -4.81
N TYR A 299 -16.05 13.61 -5.33
CA TYR A 299 -16.22 13.30 -6.74
C TYR A 299 -17.37 14.11 -7.33
N PHE A 300 -17.15 14.66 -8.53
CA PHE A 300 -18.12 15.52 -9.20
C PHE A 300 -18.32 15.12 -10.66
N CYS A 301 -19.58 15.16 -11.12
CA CYS A 301 -19.87 15.27 -12.54
C CYS A 301 -19.54 16.68 -13.05
N GLU A 302 -19.46 16.86 -14.36
CA GLU A 302 -19.10 18.15 -14.98
C GLU A 302 -20.00 19.30 -14.52
N ASN A 303 -21.31 19.08 -14.48
CA ASN A 303 -22.27 20.11 -14.05
C ASN A 303 -22.11 20.46 -12.57
N CYS A 304 -22.01 19.45 -11.69
CA CYS A 304 -21.86 19.69 -10.25
C CYS A 304 -20.52 20.34 -9.93
N TRP A 305 -19.44 20.00 -10.65
CA TRP A 305 -18.15 20.65 -10.50
C TRP A 305 -18.26 22.16 -10.72
N SER A 306 -18.82 22.57 -11.86
CA SER A 306 -18.97 23.98 -12.21
C SER A 306 -19.82 24.75 -11.20
N VAL A 307 -20.93 24.17 -10.75
CA VAL A 307 -21.82 24.82 -9.77
C VAL A 307 -21.18 24.95 -8.39
N VAL A 308 -20.53 23.88 -7.89
CA VAL A 308 -19.96 23.86 -6.55
C VAL A 308 -18.68 24.70 -6.45
N HIS A 309 -17.84 24.68 -7.48
CA HIS A 309 -16.56 25.39 -7.49
C HIS A 309 -16.65 26.83 -8.02
N ALA A 310 -17.81 27.27 -8.50
CA ALA A 310 -18.10 28.69 -8.72
C ALA A 310 -18.48 29.44 -7.42
N ARG A 311 -18.68 28.73 -6.30
CA ARG A 311 -19.00 29.36 -5.01
C ARG A 311 -17.75 29.99 -4.38
N GLN A 312 -17.96 31.10 -3.67
CA GLN A 312 -16.89 31.79 -2.95
C GLN A 312 -16.15 30.83 -2.01
N GLY A 313 -14.82 30.90 -2.07
CA GLY A 313 -13.92 30.05 -1.26
C GLY A 313 -13.61 28.66 -1.85
N ARG A 314 -14.20 28.28 -2.99
CA ARG A 314 -13.86 27.03 -3.71
C ARG A 314 -13.29 27.25 -5.12
N GLU A 315 -13.19 28.51 -5.54
CA GLU A 315 -12.80 28.93 -6.90
C GLU A 315 -11.37 28.54 -7.29
N PHE A 316 -10.48 28.38 -6.29
CA PHE A 316 -9.08 27.99 -6.47
C PHE A 316 -8.86 26.47 -6.44
N HIS A 317 -9.92 25.67 -6.22
CA HIS A 317 -9.81 24.22 -6.27
C HIS A 317 -9.58 23.76 -7.72
N LYS A 318 -8.68 22.78 -7.89
CA LYS A 318 -8.36 22.22 -9.21
C LYS A 318 -8.89 20.80 -9.32
N PRO A 319 -9.57 20.45 -10.43
CA PRO A 319 -10.03 19.09 -10.64
C PRO A 319 -8.83 18.21 -10.98
N LEU A 320 -8.75 17.04 -10.35
CA LEU A 320 -7.95 15.95 -10.88
C LEU A 320 -8.81 15.24 -11.94
N VAL A 321 -8.39 15.37 -13.20
CA VAL A 321 -9.05 14.77 -14.36
C VAL A 321 -8.40 13.43 -14.66
N LYS A 322 -9.20 12.40 -14.82
CA LYS A 322 -8.75 11.05 -15.17
C LYS A 322 -8.54 10.95 -16.68
N GLU A 323 -7.29 11.04 -17.17
CA GLU A 323 -6.98 10.70 -18.56
C GLU A 323 -7.01 9.16 -18.75
N GLY A 324 -7.80 8.69 -19.73
CA GLY A 324 -7.70 7.38 -20.39
C GLY A 324 -7.42 6.16 -19.50
N ALA A 325 -8.48 5.53 -18.99
CA ALA A 325 -8.42 4.28 -18.25
C ALA A 325 -8.08 3.09 -19.17
N ASP A 326 -6.79 2.82 -19.36
CA ASP A 326 -6.31 1.50 -19.83
C ASP A 326 -5.40 0.84 -18.78
N ARG A 327 -5.72 1.06 -17.51
CA ARG A 327 -5.11 0.32 -16.40
C ARG A 327 -6.17 -0.61 -15.81
N PRO A 328 -6.04 -1.94 -15.98
CA PRO A 328 -6.78 -2.85 -15.12
C PRO A 328 -6.18 -2.72 -13.71
N ARG A 329 -6.80 -1.89 -12.87
CA ARG A 329 -6.63 -1.94 -11.42
C ARG A 329 -8.00 -2.06 -10.77
N ALA A 330 -8.72 -3.11 -11.13
CA ALA A 330 -9.66 -3.68 -10.19
C ALA A 330 -8.83 -4.20 -9.01
N MET A 331 -9.16 -3.76 -7.79
CA MET A 331 -8.82 -4.57 -6.63
C MET A 331 -9.52 -5.92 -6.84
N PRO A 332 -8.80 -7.06 -6.86
CA PRO A 332 -9.48 -8.33 -6.66
C PRO A 332 -9.86 -8.37 -5.18
N TYR A 333 -10.97 -7.75 -4.81
CA TYR A 333 -11.64 -8.10 -3.56
C TYR A 333 -12.17 -9.52 -3.73
N LYS A 334 -11.33 -10.51 -3.40
CA LYS A 334 -11.77 -11.88 -3.13
C LYS A 334 -11.27 -12.27 -1.76
N TRP A 335 -11.96 -11.80 -0.72
CA TRP A 335 -11.92 -12.48 0.56
C TRP A 335 -12.90 -13.65 0.47
N ARG A 336 -12.35 -14.87 0.42
CA ARG A 336 -13.10 -16.06 0.79
C ARG A 336 -13.23 -16.02 2.30
N PHE A 337 -14.44 -15.76 2.79
CA PHE A 337 -14.81 -16.13 4.14
C PHE A 337 -14.75 -17.66 4.21
N ASN A 338 -13.74 -18.22 4.88
CA ASN A 338 -13.89 -19.54 5.45
C ASN A 338 -14.48 -19.31 6.85
N LEU A 339 -15.79 -19.52 6.96
CA LEU A 339 -16.45 -19.80 8.23
C LEU A 339 -16.02 -21.18 8.74
#